data_AF-A0A4D6HF56-F1
#
_entry.id   AF-A0A4D6HF56-F1
#
_cell.length_a   1.000
_cell.length_b   1.000
_cell.length_c   1.000
_cell.angle_alpha   90.00
_cell.angle_beta   90.00
_cell.angle_gamma   90.00
#
_symmetry.space_group_name_H-M   'P 1'
#
loop_
_entity.id
_entity.type
_entity.pdbx_description
1 polymer ?
#
loop_
_entity_poly.entity_id
_entity_poly.type
_entity_poly.pdbx_seq_one_letter_code
_entity_poly.pdbx_strand_id
1 'polypeptide(L)'
;MTPAEAVRALAAIHDHGEQIRQQELEIALQKIDDLDDDQRATVEALADRMVEQVLEAPTRSLLTAAVENDEETVATALSLFVDGESVEREADCSSPGKSIPEFARAQD
;
A
#
# COMPACT_ATOMS: atom_id res chain seq x y z
N MET A 1 4.83 -26.06 -6.87
CA MET A 1 5.05 -24.90 -5.97
C MET A 1 6.00 -25.23 -4.82
N THR A 2 6.82 -24.29 -4.34
CA THR A 2 7.63 -24.47 -3.13
C THR A 2 7.16 -23.54 -1.99
N PRO A 3 7.21 -23.97 -0.72
CA PRO A 3 6.95 -23.09 0.42
C PRO A 3 7.81 -21.81 0.44
N ALA A 4 8.99 -21.85 -0.20
CA ALA A 4 9.88 -20.71 -0.33
C ALA A 4 9.31 -19.58 -1.20
N GLU A 5 8.48 -19.90 -2.19
CA GLU A 5 7.84 -18.92 -3.08
C GLU A 5 6.82 -18.06 -2.32
N ALA A 6 5.99 -18.68 -1.48
CA ALA A 6 5.03 -17.97 -0.64
C ALA A 6 5.73 -17.05 0.38
N VAL A 7 6.83 -17.51 1.00
CA VAL A 7 7.65 -16.69 1.90
C VAL A 7 8.27 -15.50 1.16
N ARG A 8 8.74 -15.69 -0.07
CA ARG A 8 9.28 -14.61 -0.90
C ARG A 8 8.21 -13.56 -1.23
N ALA A 9 7.01 -13.99 -1.61
CA ALA A 9 5.89 -13.08 -1.85
C ALA A 9 5.47 -12.31 -0.59
N LEU A 10 5.44 -12.98 0.57
CA LEU A 10 5.17 -12.33 1.87
C LEU A 10 6.20 -11.24 2.18
N ALA A 11 7.49 -11.54 2.03
CA ALA A 11 8.56 -10.56 2.26
C ALA A 11 8.39 -9.35 1.33
N ALA A 12 8.14 -9.57 0.05
CA ALA A 12 7.98 -8.50 -0.92
C ALA A 12 6.77 -7.60 -0.63
N ILE A 13 5.65 -8.17 -0.18
CA ILE A 13 4.46 -7.40 0.24
C ILE A 13 4.82 -6.48 1.42
N HIS A 14 5.52 -6.99 2.43
CA HIS A 14 5.92 -6.20 3.59
C HIS A 14 6.93 -5.11 3.23
N ASP A 15 7.94 -5.43 2.42
CA ASP A 15 8.95 -4.48 1.97
C ASP A 15 8.33 -3.34 1.16
N HIS A 16 7.39 -3.66 0.26
CA HIS A 16 6.68 -2.64 -0.51
C HIS A 16 5.76 -1.79 0.37
N GLY A 17 5.03 -2.42 1.30
CA GLY A 17 4.20 -1.71 2.28
C GLY A 17 5.00 -0.71 3.11
N GLU A 18 6.20 -1.10 3.55
CA GLU A 18 7.10 -0.24 4.33
C GLU A 18 7.67 0.91 3.49
N GLN A 19 8.03 0.67 2.23
CA GLN A 19 8.47 1.72 1.31
C GLN A 19 7.39 2.79 1.12
N ILE A 20 6.15 2.38 0.86
CA ILE A 20 5.01 3.30 0.73
C ILE A 20 4.78 4.05 2.05
N ARG A 21 4.80 3.35 3.19
CA ARG A 21 4.63 3.96 4.51
C ARG A 21 5.65 5.07 4.73
N GLN A 22 6.92 4.78 4.48
CA GLN A 22 8.01 5.72 4.71
C GLN A 22 7.88 6.96 3.82
N GLN A 23 7.54 6.77 2.54
CA GLN A 23 7.33 7.87 1.59
C GLN A 23 6.15 8.77 2.02
N GLU A 24 5.00 8.18 2.31
CA GLU A 24 3.79 8.94 2.65
C GLU A 24 3.88 9.58 4.04
N LEU A 25 4.52 8.91 5.01
CA LEU A 25 4.80 9.48 6.32
C LEU A 25 5.71 10.70 6.20
N GLU A 26 6.76 10.63 5.38
CA GLU A 26 7.63 11.79 5.12
C GLU A 26 6.84 12.96 4.51
N ILE A 27 6.01 12.69 3.49
CA ILE A 27 5.14 13.69 2.86
C ILE A 27 4.16 14.31 3.89
N ALA A 28 3.57 13.48 4.75
CA ALA A 28 2.64 13.94 5.77
C ALA A 28 3.34 14.85 6.80
N LEU A 29 4.49 14.42 7.32
CA LEU A 29 5.27 15.20 8.28
C LEU A 29 5.79 16.53 7.68
N GLN A 30 6.06 16.58 6.38
CA GLN A 30 6.41 17.85 5.69
C GLN A 30 5.24 18.84 5.59
N LYS A 31 3.99 18.37 5.69
CA LYS A 31 2.78 19.21 5.53
C LYS A 31 2.18 19.67 6.85
N ILE A 32 2.65 19.15 7.98
CA ILE A 32 2.12 19.47 9.31
C ILE A 32 3.20 20.25 10.07
N ASP A 33 2.91 21.52 10.34
CA ASP A 33 3.78 22.39 11.15
C ASP A 33 3.55 22.16 12.66
N ASP A 34 4.53 22.55 13.47
CA ASP A 34 4.45 22.61 14.95
C ASP A 34 4.12 21.28 15.67
N LEU A 35 4.53 20.13 15.11
CA LEU A 35 4.45 18.84 15.81
C LEU A 35 5.50 18.74 16.93
N ASP A 36 5.05 18.36 18.12
CA ASP A 36 5.94 17.88 19.18
C ASP A 36 6.34 16.40 18.97
N ASP A 37 7.33 15.94 19.74
CA ASP A 37 7.88 14.58 19.62
C ASP A 37 6.80 13.49 19.86
N ASP A 38 5.86 13.71 20.78
CA ASP A 38 4.82 12.75 21.12
C ASP A 38 3.75 12.66 20.01
N GLN A 39 3.39 13.80 19.42
CA GLN A 39 2.47 13.87 18.29
C GLN A 39 3.10 13.23 17.05
N ARG A 40 4.38 13.51 16.78
CA ARG A 40 5.11 12.86 15.70
C ARG A 40 5.12 11.33 15.89
N ALA A 41 5.49 10.84 17.06
CA ALA A 41 5.47 9.41 17.36
C ALA A 41 4.08 8.79 17.22
N THR A 42 3.02 9.55 17.55
CA THR A 42 1.63 9.11 17.37
C THR A 42 1.27 8.94 15.89
N VAL A 43 1.70 9.87 15.02
CA VAL A 43 1.49 9.77 13.57
C VAL A 43 2.28 8.59 12.98
N GLU A 44 3.52 8.40 13.41
CA GLU A 44 4.35 7.25 13.01
C GLU A 44 3.66 5.92 13.37
N ALA A 45 3.19 5.79 14.62
CA ALA A 45 2.46 4.62 15.09
C ALA A 45 1.11 4.41 14.40
N LEU A 46 0.43 5.49 13.98
CA LEU A 46 -0.77 5.41 13.17
C LEU A 46 -0.46 4.83 11.79
N ALA A 47 0.61 5.32 11.15
CA ALA A 47 1.05 4.84 9.85
C ALA A 47 1.45 3.36 9.89
N ASP A 48 2.14 2.92 10.96
CA ASP A 48 2.43 1.49 11.23
C ASP A 48 1.15 0.66 11.21
N ARG A 49 0.16 1.03 12.03
CA ARG A 49 -1.10 0.28 12.14
C ARG A 49 -1.89 0.24 10.84
N MET A 50 -1.86 1.32 10.07
CA MET A 50 -2.54 1.35 8.78
C MET A 50 -1.94 0.32 7.82
N VAL A 51 -0.60 0.24 7.74
CA VAL A 51 0.05 -0.76 6.89
C VAL A 51 -0.22 -2.18 7.40
N GLU A 52 -0.09 -2.42 8.70
CA GLU A 52 -0.42 -3.72 9.30
C GLU A 52 -1.85 -4.17 8.94
N GLN A 53 -2.83 -3.27 9.09
CA GLN A 53 -4.23 -3.55 8.81
C GLN A 53 -4.48 -3.81 7.31
N VAL A 54 -3.82 -3.06 6.43
CA VAL A 54 -3.94 -3.25 4.98
C VAL A 54 -3.33 -4.59 4.54
N LEU A 55 -2.22 -5.00 5.16
CA LEU A 55 -1.51 -6.23 4.81
C LEU A 55 -2.11 -7.49 5.44
N GLU A 56 -2.96 -7.37 6.46
CA GLU A 56 -3.54 -8.52 7.16
C GLU A 56 -4.27 -9.49 6.21
N ALA A 57 -5.16 -8.96 5.37
CA ALA A 57 -5.95 -9.76 4.42
C ALA A 57 -5.08 -10.47 3.36
N PRO A 58 -4.19 -9.79 2.61
CA PRO A 58 -3.35 -10.45 1.61
C PRO A 58 -2.37 -11.45 2.24
N THR A 59 -1.79 -11.14 3.40
CA THR A 59 -0.91 -12.07 4.14
C THR A 59 -1.65 -13.35 4.51
N ARG A 60 -2.87 -13.24 5.06
CA ARG A 60 -3.68 -14.41 5.41
C ARG A 60 -4.07 -15.22 4.16
N SER A 61 -4.47 -14.55 3.09
CA SER A 61 -4.84 -15.21 1.82
C SER A 61 -3.68 -16.02 1.24
N LEU A 62 -2.48 -15.45 1.26
CA LEU A 62 -1.28 -16.08 0.72
C LEU A 62 -0.81 -17.28 1.57
N LEU A 63 -0.90 -17.16 2.89
CA LEU A 63 -0.62 -18.27 3.81
C LEU A 63 -1.61 -19.43 3.61
N THR A 64 -2.91 -19.15 3.46
CA THR A 64 -3.92 -20.16 3.17
C THR A 64 -3.62 -20.85 1.83
N ALA A 65 -3.36 -20.09 0.76
CA ALA A 65 -3.04 -20.64 -0.55
C ALA A 65 -1.81 -21.57 -0.51
N ALA A 66 -0.78 -21.20 0.25
CA ALA A 66 0.40 -22.03 0.44
C ALA A 66 0.10 -23.35 1.16
N VAL A 67 -0.79 -23.33 2.17
CA VAL A 67 -1.23 -24.54 2.90
C VAL A 67 -2.11 -25.44 2.03
N GLU A 68 -2.99 -24.84 1.23
CA GLU A 68 -3.92 -25.56 0.35
C GLU A 68 -3.29 -25.97 -0.99
N ASN A 69 -2.02 -25.61 -1.22
CA ASN A 69 -1.29 -25.86 -2.47
C ASN A 69 -2.01 -25.26 -3.70
N ASP A 70 -2.60 -24.07 -3.52
CA ASP A 70 -3.21 -23.28 -4.58
C ASP A 70 -2.12 -22.60 -5.40
N GLU A 71 -1.82 -23.20 -6.57
CA GLU A 71 -0.73 -22.73 -7.43
C GLU A 71 -1.00 -21.39 -8.11
N GLU A 72 -2.27 -21.11 -8.41
CA GLU A 72 -2.70 -19.93 -9.15
C GLU A 72 -2.62 -18.67 -8.28
N THR A 73 -3.08 -18.75 -7.03
CA THR A 73 -3.08 -17.61 -6.11
C THR A 73 -1.66 -17.14 -5.76
N VAL A 74 -0.73 -18.06 -5.49
CA VAL A 74 0.66 -17.66 -5.19
C VAL A 74 1.36 -17.13 -6.43
N ALA A 75 1.14 -17.72 -7.61
CA ALA A 75 1.70 -17.20 -8.86
C ALA A 75 1.21 -15.76 -9.13
N THR A 76 -0.08 -15.51 -8.88
CA THR A 76 -0.65 -14.16 -8.96
C THR A 76 0.01 -13.21 -7.96
N ALA A 77 0.21 -13.63 -6.71
CA ALA A 77 0.91 -12.83 -5.71
C ALA A 77 2.37 -12.51 -6.09
N LEU A 78 3.11 -13.49 -6.63
CA LEU A 78 4.47 -13.27 -7.12
C LEU A 78 4.51 -12.22 -8.24
N SER A 79 3.60 -12.35 -9.21
CA SER A 79 3.49 -11.36 -10.30
C SER A 79 3.22 -9.94 -9.78
N LEU A 80 2.27 -9.82 -8.83
CA LEU A 80 1.87 -8.53 -8.28
C LEU A 80 2.94 -7.87 -7.39
N PHE A 81 3.69 -8.65 -6.62
CA PHE A 81 4.52 -8.12 -5.53
C PHE A 81 6.02 -8.34 -5.71
N VAL A 82 6.44 -9.33 -6.50
CA VAL A 82 7.86 -9.69 -6.67
C VAL A 82 8.38 -9.30 -8.05
N ASP A 83 7.62 -9.62 -9.10
CA ASP A 83 8.07 -9.41 -10.48
C ASP A 83 7.72 -8.02 -11.02
N GLY A 84 6.86 -7.28 -10.30
CA GLY A 84 6.80 -5.83 -10.32
C GLY A 84 6.72 -5.23 -11.72
N GLU A 85 5.60 -5.41 -12.42
CA GLU A 85 5.19 -4.36 -13.34
C GLU A 85 4.91 -3.13 -12.48
N SER A 86 5.90 -2.25 -12.43
CA SER A 86 5.78 -0.92 -11.86
C SER A 86 4.74 -0.23 -12.72
N VAL A 87 3.46 -0.33 -12.36
CA VAL A 87 2.43 0.49 -12.96
C VAL A 87 2.89 1.90 -12.67
N GLU A 88 3.44 2.57 -13.68
CA GLU A 88 3.89 3.95 -13.61
C GLU A 88 2.66 4.77 -13.23
N ARG A 89 2.45 4.92 -11.92
CA ARG A 89 1.45 5.83 -11.39
C ARG A 89 2.02 7.19 -11.70
N GLU A 90 1.46 7.83 -12.71
CA GLU A 90 1.61 9.28 -12.93
C GLU A 90 1.22 9.97 -11.62
N ALA A 91 2.21 10.20 -10.76
CA ALA A 91 2.06 10.99 -9.57
C ALA A 91 2.01 12.46 -9.97
N ASP A 92 0.93 12.89 -10.63
CA ASP A 92 0.57 14.30 -10.66
C ASP A 92 -0.09 14.67 -9.33
N CYS A 93 0.71 14.66 -8.25
CA CYS A 93 0.36 15.31 -6.99
C CYS A 93 0.76 16.80 -6.99
N SER A 94 1.18 17.35 -8.14
CA SER A 94 1.66 18.73 -8.26
C SER A 94 0.61 19.73 -8.77
N SER A 95 -0.62 19.29 -9.04
CA SER A 95 -1.69 20.19 -9.49
C SER A 95 -2.75 20.43 -8.39
N PRO A 96 -2.66 21.53 -7.62
CA PRO A 96 -3.81 22.02 -6.86
C PRO A 96 -4.90 22.45 -7.86
N GLY A 97 -6.01 21.72 -7.90
CA GLY A 97 -7.29 22.23 -8.41
C GLY A 97 -7.51 22.20 -9.92
N LYS A 98 -7.61 21.02 -10.53
CA LYS A 98 -8.36 20.87 -11.78
C LYS A 98 -9.70 20.18 -11.53
N SER A 99 -10.69 21.04 -11.28
CA SER A 99 -12.13 20.89 -11.48
C SER A 99 -12.72 19.49 -11.36
N ILE A 100 -13.36 19.23 -10.22
CA ILE A 100 -14.51 18.31 -10.18
C ILE A 100 -15.47 18.74 -11.31
N PRO A 101 -15.84 17.86 -12.25
CA PRO A 101 -16.83 18.22 -13.26
C PRO A 101 -18.15 18.52 -12.53
N GLU A 102 -18.65 19.73 -12.74
CA GLU A 102 -19.89 20.24 -12.19
C GLU A 102 -21.08 19.42 -12.73
N PHE A 103 -21.38 18.30 -12.09
CA PHE A 103 -22.61 17.53 -12.31
C PHE A 103 -23.78 18.24 -11.62
N ALA A 104 -24.16 19.42 -12.12
CA ALA A 104 -25.49 19.99 -11.92
C ALA A 104 -25.67 21.27 -12.78
N ARG A 105 -26.39 21.16 -13.90
CA ARG A 105 -27.59 21.97 -14.24
C ARG A 105 -27.86 21.96 -15.75
N ALA A 106 -28.89 21.22 -16.14
CA ALA A 106 -30.04 21.75 -16.86
C ALA A 106 -31.12 20.66 -16.86
N GLN A 107 -32.17 20.89 -16.06
CA GLN A 107 -33.50 20.42 -16.43
C GLN A 107 -34.04 21.46 -17.41
N ASP A 108 -34.41 21.01 -18.60
CA ASP A 108 -35.57 21.52 -19.34
C ASP A 108 -36.13 20.35 -20.17
#